data_AF-A0A2T3ZR32-F1
#
_entry.id   AF-A0A2T3ZR32-F1
#
_cell.length_a   1.000
_cell.length_b   1.000
_cell.length_c   1.000
_cell.angle_alpha   90.00
_cell.angle_beta   90.00
_cell.angle_gamma   90.00
#
_symmetry.space_group_name_H-M   'P 1'
#
loop_
_entity.id
_entity.type
_entity.pdbx_description
1 polymer ?
#
loop_
_entity_poly.entity_id
_entity_poly.type
_entity_poly.pdbx_seq_one_letter_code
_entity_poly.pdbx_strand_id
1 'polypeptide(L)'
;KLILFNLITKLPFLKKLIIKILYNSIFIVVNKFIKIAYFILFKEASNIKKLAYIIIKYIINNYKLLRDIIFNKKNIFIFKF
;
A
#
# COMPACT_ATOMS: atom_id res chain seq x y z
N LYS A 1 -16.13 -7.94 -2.45
CA LYS A 1 -15.06 -6.90 -2.60
C LYS A 1 -14.72 -6.31 -1.23
N LEU A 2 -13.71 -6.87 -0.57
CA LEU A 2 -13.51 -6.69 0.88
C LEU A 2 -12.40 -5.68 1.24
N ILE A 3 -11.40 -5.52 0.36
CA ILE A 3 -10.22 -4.68 0.61
C ILE A 3 -9.98 -3.73 -0.56
N LEU A 4 -9.68 -2.47 -0.22
CA LEU A 4 -9.45 -1.36 -1.12
C LEU A 4 -8.03 -0.84 -0.94
N PHE A 5 -7.36 -0.57 -2.05
CA PHE A 5 -6.00 -0.04 -2.05
C PHE A 5 -5.95 1.29 -2.80
N ASN A 6 -5.24 2.25 -2.23
CA ASN A 6 -5.01 3.55 -2.85
C ASN A 6 -3.56 3.99 -2.65
N LEU A 7 -3.02 4.74 -3.61
CA LEU A 7 -1.67 5.29 -3.54
C LEU A 7 -1.69 6.78 -3.83
N ILE A 8 -1.36 7.57 -2.81
CA ILE A 8 -1.17 9.01 -2.89
C ILE A 8 0.32 9.27 -3.08
N THR A 9 0.69 9.98 -4.15
CA THR A 9 2.07 10.30 -4.51
C THR A 9 2.28 11.81 -4.56
N LYS A 10 3.52 12.27 -4.75
CA LYS A 10 3.88 13.70 -4.86
C LYS A 10 3.47 14.55 -3.63
N LEU A 11 3.51 13.97 -2.44
CA LEU A 11 3.30 14.70 -1.20
C LEU A 11 4.56 15.48 -0.81
N PRO A 12 4.43 16.58 -0.04
CA PRO A 12 5.59 17.24 0.55
C PRO A 12 6.42 16.24 1.35
N PHE A 13 7.75 16.37 1.26
CA PHE A 13 8.66 15.41 1.86
C PHE A 13 8.53 15.39 3.38
N LEU A 14 8.17 14.22 3.92
CA LEU A 14 8.10 13.97 5.34
C LEU A 14 9.39 13.27 5.77
N LYS A 15 10.19 13.97 6.57
CA LYS A 15 11.46 13.46 7.10
C LYS A 15 11.19 12.79 8.44
N LYS A 16 11.36 11.47 8.50
CA LYS A 16 11.33 10.77 9.79
C LYS A 16 12.69 10.96 10.48
N LEU A 17 12.73 11.76 11.54
CA LEU A 17 13.95 12.23 12.21
C LEU A 17 14.91 11.10 12.57
N ILE A 18 14.37 9.96 13.03
CA ILE A 18 15.14 8.80 13.49
C ILE A 18 15.85 8.07 12.33
N ILE A 19 15.21 7.98 11.17
CA ILE A 19 15.67 7.11 10.06
C ILE A 19 16.34 7.95 8.95
N LYS A 20 16.30 9.28 9.02
CA LYS A 20 16.77 10.23 7.97
C LYS A 20 16.23 9.93 6.55
N ILE A 21 15.19 9.10 6.43
CA ILE A 21 14.51 8.80 5.16
C ILE A 21 13.43 9.85 4.93
N LEU A 22 13.35 10.29 3.67
CA LEU A 22 12.29 11.14 3.15
C LEU A 22 11.21 10.28 2.49
N TYR A 23 9.98 10.46 2.95
CA TYR A 23 8.79 9.86 2.36
C TYR A 23 8.01 10.96 1.63
N ASN A 24 7.50 10.68 0.44
CA ASN A 24 6.71 11.62 -0.36
C ASN A 24 5.44 10.95 -0.91
N SER A 25 5.07 9.80 -0.35
CA SER A 25 3.95 9.01 -0.81
C SER A 25 3.37 8.18 0.32
N ILE A 26 2.07 7.94 0.26
CA ILE A 26 1.30 7.19 1.25
C ILE A 26 0.53 6.10 0.52
N PHE A 27 0.73 4.87 0.96
CA PHE A 27 -0.06 3.72 0.55
C PHE A 27 -1.15 3.43 1.57
N ILE A 28 -2.39 3.33 1.09
CA ILE A 28 -3.58 3.18 1.92
C ILE A 28 -4.20 1.83 1.65
N VAL A 29 -4.43 1.06 2.71
CA VAL A 29 -5.14 -0.23 2.68
C VAL A 29 -6.39 -0.09 3.53
N VAL A 30 -7.57 -0.26 2.94
CA VAL A 30 -8.85 -0.20 3.66
C VAL A 30 -9.51 -1.56 3.61
N ASN A 31 -9.69 -2.20 4.75
CA ASN A 31 -10.57 -3.35 4.86
C ASN A 31 -11.96 -2.89 5.26
N LYS A 32 -12.92 -3.02 4.33
CA LYS A 32 -14.31 -2.60 4.53
C LYS A 32 -15.09 -3.50 5.50
N PHE A 33 -14.68 -4.76 5.66
CA PHE A 33 -15.35 -5.71 6.55
C PHE A 33 -15.04 -5.41 8.01
N ILE A 34 -13.76 -5.20 8.34
CA ILE A 34 -13.34 -4.88 9.72
C ILE A 34 -13.41 -3.35 9.98
N LYS A 35 -13.69 -2.54 8.95
CA LYS A 35 -13.68 -1.07 8.99
C LYS A 35 -12.35 -0.47 9.48
N ILE A 36 -11.24 -1.13 9.15
CA ILE A 36 -9.88 -0.67 9.49
C ILE A 36 -9.19 -0.11 8.25
N ALA A 37 -8.45 0.98 8.42
CA ALA A 37 -7.58 1.55 7.41
C ALA A 37 -6.13 1.61 7.91
N TYR A 38 -5.20 1.26 7.04
CA TYR A 38 -3.77 1.32 7.30
C TYR A 38 -3.09 2.28 6.33
N PHE A 39 -2.19 3.09 6.88
CA PHE A 39 -1.42 4.10 6.16
C PHE A 39 0.07 3.74 6.24
N ILE A 40 0.67 3.46 5.09
CA ILE A 40 2.06 3.05 4.98
C ILE A 40 2.83 4.13 4.23
N LEU A 41 3.83 4.72 4.89
CA LEU A 41 4.70 5.71 4.28
C LEU A 41 5.70 5.05 3.33
N PHE A 42 5.85 5.62 2.14
CA PHE A 42 6.75 5.11 1.10
C PHE A 42 7.45 6.25 0.36
N LYS A 43 8.66 6.00 -0.14
CA LYS A 43 9.41 6.94 -0.99
C LYS A 43 9.11 6.59 -2.44
N GLU A 44 8.57 7.51 -3.22
CA GLU A 44 8.12 7.32 -4.61
C GLU A 44 9.19 6.71 -5.50
N ALA A 45 10.44 7.11 -5.32
CA ALA A 45 11.60 6.54 -6.02
C ALA A 45 11.95 5.09 -5.60
N SER A 46 11.23 4.50 -4.64
CA SER A 46 11.45 3.11 -4.27
C SER A 46 10.76 2.18 -5.24
N ASN A 47 11.53 1.18 -5.66
CA ASN A 47 11.21 0.23 -6.71
C ASN A 47 9.78 -0.33 -6.56
N ILE A 48 9.02 -0.41 -7.65
CA ILE A 48 7.66 -0.99 -7.69
C ILE A 48 7.64 -2.40 -7.06
N LYS A 49 8.74 -3.15 -7.20
CA LYS A 49 8.92 -4.45 -6.54
C LYS A 49 8.85 -4.38 -5.01
N LYS A 50 9.41 -3.33 -4.38
CA LYS A 50 9.30 -3.11 -2.92
C LYS A 50 7.85 -2.84 -2.52
N LEU A 51 7.12 -2.05 -3.31
CA LEU A 51 5.71 -1.79 -3.07
C LEU A 51 4.90 -3.11 -3.13
N ALA A 52 5.10 -3.90 -4.19
CA ALA A 52 4.45 -5.21 -4.35
C ALA A 52 4.79 -6.16 -3.19
N TYR A 53 6.06 -6.21 -2.76
CA TYR A 53 6.47 -7.02 -1.61
C TYR A 53 5.77 -6.58 -0.31
N ILE A 54 5.70 -5.27 -0.04
CA ILE A 54 4.99 -4.75 1.13
C ILE A 54 3.51 -5.10 1.06
N ILE A 55 2.88 -4.94 -0.10
CA ILE A 55 1.47 -5.29 -0.34
C ILE A 55 1.22 -6.77 -0.05
N ILE A 56 2.00 -7.67 -0.67
CA ILE A 56 1.88 -9.12 -0.48
C ILE A 56 2.08 -9.49 0.98
N LYS A 57 3.16 -8.99 1.61
CA LYS A 57 3.46 -9.27 3.02
C LYS A 57 2.33 -8.79 3.92
N TYR A 58 1.79 -7.60 3.69
CA TYR A 58 0.72 -7.02 4.49
C TYR A 58 -0.59 -7.80 4.35
N ILE A 59 -0.92 -8.20 3.12
CA ILE A 59 -2.10 -9.00 2.79
C ILE A 59 -2.03 -10.38 3.45
N ILE A 60 -0.93 -11.11 3.22
CA ILE A 60 -0.74 -12.46 3.74
C ILE A 60 -0.79 -12.46 5.26
N ASN A 61 -0.10 -11.50 5.90
CA ASN A 61 0.02 -11.47 7.36
C ASN A 61 -1.28 -11.07 8.09
N ASN A 62 -2.13 -10.23 7.47
CA ASN A 62 -3.35 -9.74 8.15
C ASN A 62 -4.64 -10.43 7.70
N TYR A 63 -4.72 -10.92 6.46
CA TYR A 63 -6.00 -11.29 5.86
C TYR A 63 -6.06 -12.70 5.25
N LYS A 64 -4.99 -13.50 5.36
CA LYS A 64 -4.78 -14.70 4.52
C LYS A 64 -4.86 -14.35 3.02
N LEU A 65 -4.77 -15.36 2.14
CA LEU A 65 -4.70 -15.19 0.69
C LEU A 65 -5.96 -14.46 0.18
N LEU A 66 -5.81 -13.22 -0.29
CA LEU A 66 -6.93 -12.42 -0.79
C LEU A 66 -7.34 -12.90 -2.19
N ARG A 67 -8.63 -13.19 -2.36
CA ARG A 67 -9.24 -13.50 -3.67
C ARG A 67 -9.32 -12.29 -4.58
N ASP A 68 -9.78 -11.15 -4.06
CA ASP A 68 -10.08 -9.95 -4.87
C ASP A 68 -9.48 -8.68 -4.27
N ILE A 69 -8.72 -7.96 -5.08
CA ILE A 69 -8.08 -6.68 -4.75
C ILE A 69 -8.59 -5.60 -5.71
N ILE A 70 -9.06 -4.47 -5.20
CA ILE A 70 -9.41 -3.31 -6.03
C ILE A 70 -8.39 -2.19 -5.80
N PHE A 71 -7.82 -1.72 -6.89
CA PHE A 71 -6.98 -0.53 -6.90
C PHE A 71 -7.74 0.66 -7.49
N ASN A 72 -7.67 1.82 -6.85
CA ASN A 72 -8.46 2.99 -7.26
C ASN A 72 -7.86 3.76 -8.46
N LYS A 73 -6.59 3.49 -8.81
CA LYS A 73 -5.94 4.04 -10.01
C LYS A 73 -6.24 3.12 -11.20
N LYS A 74 -6.38 3.70 -12.40
CA LYS A 74 -6.65 3.06 -13.72
C LYS A 74 -5.83 1.79 -14.03
N ASN A 75 -4.80 1.49 -13.25
CA ASN A 75 -3.97 0.29 -13.37
C ASN A 75 -4.46 -0.77 -12.38
N ILE A 76 -5.19 -1.75 -12.90
CA ILE A 76 -5.62 -2.93 -12.15
C ILE A 76 -4.41 -3.87 -12.06
N PHE A 77 -3.88 -4.07 -10.85
CA PHE A 77 -2.88 -5.11 -10.61
C PHE A 77 -3.61 -6.42 -10.29
N ILE A 78 -3.55 -7.38 -11.19
CA ILE A 78 -4.02 -8.74 -10.96
C ILE A 78 -2.82 -9.56 -10.48
N PHE A 79 -2.81 -9.92 -9.20
CA PHE A 79 -1.86 -10.91 -8.68
C PHE A 79 -2.43 -12.30 -9.01
N LYS A 80 -1.78 -13.02 -9.93
CA LYS A 80 -1.96 -14.47 -10.07
C LYS A 80 -0.87 -15.13 -9.22
N PHE A 81 -1.29 -15.91 -8.23
CA PHE A 81 -0.44 -16.84 -7.51
C PHE A 81 -0.51 -18.20 -8.22
#